data_AF-A0A4R4ZL48-F1
#
_entry.id   AF-A0A4R4ZL48-F1
#
_cell.length_a   1.000
_cell.length_b   1.000
_cell.length_c   1.000
_cell.angle_alpha   90.00
_cell.angle_beta   90.00
_cell.angle_gamma   90.00
#
_symmetry.space_group_name_H-M   'P 1'
#
loop_
_entity.id
_entity.type
_entity.pdbx_description
1 polymer ?
#
loop_
_entity_poly.entity_id
_entity_poly.type
_entity_poly.pdbx_seq_one_letter_code
_entity_poly.pdbx_strand_id
1 'polypeptide(L)'
;MSGEVERLLAADPVEMAAKSFVAIVTWSQLGDSFTRQQIMKWLTQEFGKPRWNDQLALKAYNAVIFELELIYEQARIAARRSDGSVTILPRGVRLRDAPDPVTALRELL
;
A
#
# COMPACT_ATOMS: atom_id res chain seq x y z
N MET A 1 5.85 19.83 -13.66
CA MET A 1 5.56 18.86 -12.59
C MET A 1 6.84 18.73 -11.78
N SER A 2 6.81 18.60 -10.45
CA SER A 2 8.06 18.40 -9.71
C SER A 2 8.61 16.99 -10.00
N GLY A 3 9.93 16.82 -10.05
CA GLY A 3 10.55 15.51 -10.30
C GLY A 3 10.20 14.46 -9.23
N GLU A 4 9.72 14.87 -8.06
CA GLU A 4 9.19 13.99 -7.02
C GLU A 4 7.87 13.32 -7.44
N VAL A 5 6.96 14.08 -8.06
CA VAL A 5 5.67 13.58 -8.54
C VAL A 5 5.85 12.67 -9.75
N GLU A 6 6.76 13.01 -10.65
CA GLU A 6 7.07 12.15 -11.80
C GLU A 6 7.64 10.80 -11.35
N ARG A 7 8.54 10.78 -10.36
CA ARG A 7 9.03 9.53 -9.77
C ARG A 7 7.93 8.73 -9.08
N LEU A 8 7.04 9.40 -8.35
CA LEU A 8 5.89 8.75 -7.72
C LEU A 8 4.99 8.06 -8.74
N LEU A 9 4.64 8.76 -9.82
CA LEU A 9 3.74 8.24 -10.85
C LEU A 9 4.39 7.18 -11.76
N ALA A 10 5.72 7.13 -11.81
CA ALA A 10 6.47 6.13 -12.57
C ALA A 10 6.77 4.85 -11.76
N ALA A 11 6.53 4.85 -10.45
CA ALA A 11 6.80 3.70 -9.60
C ALA A 11 5.77 2.57 -9.83
N ASP A 12 6.20 1.31 -9.70
CA ASP A 12 5.31 0.15 -9.81
C ASP A 12 4.33 0.15 -8.61
N PRO A 13 3.01 0.24 -8.85
CA PRO A 13 2.02 0.31 -7.79
C PRO A 13 1.95 -0.95 -6.93
N VAL A 14 2.25 -2.14 -7.48
CA VAL A 14 2.29 -3.39 -6.72
C VAL A 14 3.53 -3.47 -5.84
N GLU A 15 4.67 -3.02 -6.35
CA GLU A 15 5.90 -2.92 -5.55
C GLU A 15 5.73 -1.91 -4.41
N MET A 16 5.13 -0.75 -4.70
CA MET A 16 4.78 0.26 -3.69
C MET A 16 3.81 -0.31 -2.64
N ALA A 17 2.78 -1.05 -3.06
CA ALA A 17 1.84 -1.69 -2.15
C ALA A 17 2.54 -2.70 -1.24
N ALA A 18 3.35 -3.60 -1.78
CA ALA A 18 4.07 -4.59 -0.97
C ALA A 18 5.02 -3.92 0.05
N LYS A 19 5.83 -2.95 -0.38
CA LYS A 19 6.77 -2.23 0.49
C LYS A 19 6.07 -1.43 1.58
N SER A 20 5.06 -0.64 1.21
CA SER A 20 4.33 0.18 2.16
C SER A 20 3.51 -0.67 3.14
N PHE A 21 2.97 -1.80 2.70
CA PHE A 21 2.32 -2.76 3.57
C PHE A 21 3.26 -3.33 4.64
N VAL A 22 4.44 -3.83 4.24
CA VAL A 22 5.44 -4.33 5.19
C VAL A 22 5.85 -3.23 6.16
N ALA A 23 6.13 -2.03 5.67
CA ALA A 23 6.54 -0.90 6.49
C ALA A 23 5.46 -0.47 7.50
N ILE A 24 4.18 -0.44 7.11
CA ILE A 24 3.08 0.01 7.99
C ILE A 24 2.71 -1.10 8.99
N VAL A 25 2.60 -2.35 8.55
CA VAL A 25 2.13 -3.48 9.36
C VAL A 25 3.19 -3.99 10.34
N THR A 26 4.49 -3.78 10.07
CA THR A 26 5.56 -4.17 11.00
C THR A 26 5.50 -3.42 12.33
N TRP A 27 4.98 -2.18 12.33
CA TRP A 27 4.93 -1.32 13.53
C TRP A 27 3.53 -1.20 14.15
N SER A 28 2.47 -1.62 13.47
CA SER A 28 1.12 -1.69 14.02
C SER A 28 0.86 -3.07 14.64
N GLN A 29 0.21 -3.12 15.80
CA GLN A 29 -0.40 -4.38 16.23
C GLN A 29 -1.36 -4.84 15.11
N LEU A 30 -1.18 -6.08 14.65
CA LEU A 30 -2.06 -6.73 13.67
C LEU A 30 -3.51 -6.69 14.19
N GLY A 31 -4.25 -5.64 13.82
CA GLY A 31 -5.56 -5.36 14.40
C GLY A 31 -5.96 -3.88 14.33
N ASP A 32 -4.99 -2.96 14.42
CA ASP A 32 -5.25 -1.53 14.26
C ASP A 32 -5.39 -1.17 12.78
N SER A 33 -6.35 -0.29 12.49
CA SER A 33 -6.76 0.05 11.14
C SER A 33 -5.59 0.59 10.31
N PHE A 34 -5.39 -0.01 9.14
CA PHE A 34 -4.60 0.56 8.08
C PHE A 34 -5.26 1.88 7.65
N THR A 35 -4.60 3.01 7.87
CA THR A 35 -5.19 4.33 7.61
C THR A 35 -4.55 5.01 6.42
N ARG A 36 -5.36 5.75 5.66
CA ARG A 36 -4.92 6.69 4.62
C ARG A 36 -3.75 7.57 5.05
N GLN A 37 -3.72 7.98 6.33
CA GLN A 37 -2.65 8.80 6.90
C GLN A 37 -1.31 8.07 6.98
N GLN A 38 -1.31 6.77 7.28
CA GLN A 38 -0.08 5.96 7.29
C GLN A 38 0.49 5.80 5.87
N ILE A 39 -0.36 5.58 4.87
CA ILE A 39 0.05 5.53 3.45
C ILE A 39 0.63 6.87 3.02
N MET A 40 -0.07 7.97 3.32
CA MET A 40 0.42 9.32 3.03
C MET A 40 1.78 9.56 3.69
N LYS A 41 1.93 9.21 4.98
CA LYS A 41 3.21 9.34 5.69
C LYS A 41 4.31 8.56 4.99
N TRP A 42 4.06 7.30 4.63
CA TRP A 42 5.03 6.46 3.93
C TRP A 42 5.41 7.06 2.57
N LEU A 43 4.44 7.47 1.75
CA LEU A 43 4.69 8.10 0.46
C LEU A 43 5.53 9.38 0.61
N THR A 44 5.27 10.19 1.63
CA THR A 44 6.06 11.40 1.87
C THR A 44 7.49 11.12 2.31
N GLN A 45 7.74 9.99 2.96
CA GLN A 45 9.09 9.55 3.33
C GLN A 45 9.87 9.03 2.11
N GLU A 46 9.19 8.30 1.22
CA GLU A 46 9.80 7.67 0.04
C GLU A 46 10.02 8.66 -1.12
N PHE A 47 9.03 9.52 -1.39
CA PHE A 47 9.00 10.37 -2.59
C PHE A 47 9.14 11.87 -2.30
N GLY A 48 9.10 12.27 -1.02
CA GLY A 48 9.16 13.67 -0.59
C GLY A 48 7.78 14.26 -0.25
N LYS A 49 7.74 15.43 0.39
CA LYS A 49 6.47 16.05 0.79
C LYS A 49 5.95 16.97 -0.34
N PRO A 50 4.72 16.77 -0.86
CA PRO A 50 4.16 17.71 -1.83
C PRO A 50 4.01 19.10 -1.19
N ARG A 51 4.35 20.14 -1.94
CA ARG A 51 4.13 21.52 -1.49
C ARG A 51 2.64 21.78 -1.39
N TRP A 52 2.21 22.47 -0.34
CA TRP A 52 0.79 22.71 -0.06
C TRP A 52 0.06 23.51 -1.16
N ASN A 53 0.80 24.31 -1.92
CA ASN A 53 0.27 25.09 -3.05
C ASN A 53 0.33 24.34 -4.39
N ASP A 54 0.95 23.16 -4.44
CA ASP A 54 1.01 22.33 -5.64
C ASP A 54 -0.19 21.36 -5.66
N GLN A 55 -1.31 21.85 -6.18
CA GLN A 55 -2.54 21.07 -6.28
C GLN A 55 -2.39 19.81 -7.15
N LEU A 56 -1.51 19.84 -8.16
CA LEU A 56 -1.29 18.68 -9.02
C LEU A 56 -0.57 17.59 -8.24
N ALA A 57 0.47 17.95 -7.48
CA ALA A 57 1.16 17.02 -6.60
C ALA A 57 0.20 16.40 -5.58
N LEU A 58 -0.65 17.21 -4.93
CA LEU A 58 -1.65 16.70 -3.99
C LEU A 58 -2.64 15.73 -4.63
N LYS A 59 -3.07 15.99 -5.87
CA LYS A 59 -3.94 15.06 -6.62
C LYS A 59 -3.23 13.76 -6.96
N ALA A 60 -1.96 13.81 -7.38
CA ALA A 60 -1.16 12.63 -7.68
C ALA A 60 -0.99 11.74 -6.43
N TYR A 61 -0.62 12.32 -5.28
CA TYR A 61 -0.53 11.58 -4.02
C TYR A 61 -1.86 10.94 -3.65
N ASN A 62 -2.97 11.67 -3.77
CA ASN A 62 -4.29 11.11 -3.46
C ASN A 62 -4.67 9.95 -4.40
N ALA A 63 -4.34 10.04 -5.68
CA ALA A 63 -4.60 8.98 -6.64
C ALA A 63 -3.82 7.70 -6.30
N VAL A 64 -2.51 7.82 -6.03
CA VAL A 64 -1.68 6.67 -5.63
C VAL A 64 -2.19 6.06 -4.32
N ILE A 65 -2.56 6.89 -3.34
CA ILE A 65 -3.14 6.39 -2.09
C ILE A 65 -4.38 5.52 -2.35
N PHE A 66 -5.30 5.97 -3.22
CA PHE A 66 -6.48 5.19 -3.58
C PHE A 66 -6.12 3.89 -4.31
N GLU A 67 -5.13 3.92 -5.21
CA GLU A 67 -4.66 2.73 -5.91
C GLU A 67 -4.08 1.68 -4.94
N LEU A 68 -3.27 2.12 -3.97
CA LEU A 68 -2.74 1.24 -2.92
C LEU A 68 -3.87 0.66 -2.05
N GLU A 69 -4.83 1.49 -1.64
CA GLU A 69 -6.02 1.04 -0.89
C GLU A 69 -6.80 -0.04 -1.67
N LEU A 70 -6.96 0.11 -2.98
CA LEU A 70 -7.64 -0.87 -3.84
C LEU A 70 -6.85 -2.18 -3.93
N ILE A 71 -5.54 -2.12 -4.12
CA ILE A 71 -4.68 -3.32 -4.16
C ILE A 71 -4.79 -4.11 -2.85
N TYR A 72 -4.84 -3.44 -1.71
CA TYR A 72 -5.01 -4.12 -0.42
C TYR A 72 -6.37 -4.80 -0.27
N GLU A 73 -7.45 -4.15 -0.71
CA GLU A 73 -8.78 -4.76 -0.67
C GLU A 73 -8.88 -5.93 -1.67
N GLN A 74 -8.26 -5.85 -2.84
CA GLN A 74 -8.17 -6.97 -3.79
C GLN A 74 -7.45 -8.16 -3.19
N ALA A 75 -6.24 -7.95 -2.64
CA ALA A 75 -5.48 -9.01 -1.97
C ALA A 75 -6.26 -9.63 -0.81
N ARG A 76 -7.02 -8.81 -0.06
CA ARG A 76 -7.90 -9.29 1.01
C ARG A 76 -9.05 -10.16 0.49
N ILE A 77 -9.69 -9.79 -0.62
CA ILE A 77 -10.76 -10.57 -1.25
C ILE A 77 -10.21 -11.89 -1.81
N ALA A 78 -9.08 -11.86 -2.52
CA ALA A 78 -8.45 -13.03 -3.11
C ALA A 78 -8.00 -14.07 -2.07
N ALA A 79 -7.58 -13.61 -0.88
CA ALA A 79 -7.26 -14.48 0.25
C ALA A 79 -8.48 -15.15 0.92
N ARG A 80 -9.72 -14.88 0.47
CA ARG A 80 -10.95 -15.45 1.05
C ARG A 80 -11.09 -16.93 0.69
N ARG A 81 -11.30 -17.80 1.69
CA ARG A 81 -11.64 -19.21 1.45
C ARG A 81 -13.09 -19.34 0.99
N SER A 82 -13.34 -20.33 0.13
CA SER A 82 -14.63 -20.62 -0.52
C SER A 82 -15.70 -21.18 0.42
N ASP A 83 -15.37 -21.50 1.67
CA ASP A 83 -16.28 -21.98 2.71
C ASP A 83 -17.03 -20.85 3.44
N GLY A 84 -16.91 -19.60 2.97
CA GLY A 84 -17.50 -18.42 3.60
C GLY A 84 -16.72 -17.93 4.82
N SER A 85 -15.73 -18.68 5.31
CA SER A 85 -14.79 -18.20 6.30
C SER A 85 -13.81 -17.26 5.61
N VAL A 86 -13.78 -16.01 6.07
CA VAL A 86 -12.67 -15.17 5.71
C VAL A 86 -11.48 -15.72 6.48
N THR A 87 -10.64 -16.53 5.83
CA THR A 87 -9.24 -16.59 6.25
C THR A 87 -8.66 -15.22 5.91
N ILE A 88 -8.97 -14.24 6.75
CA ILE A 88 -8.10 -13.10 6.90
C ILE A 88 -6.85 -13.75 7.47
N LEU A 89 -5.91 -14.12 6.61
CA LEU A 89 -4.52 -14.25 7.05
C LEU A 89 -4.29 -12.98 7.84
N PRO A 90 -4.03 -13.03 9.16
CA PRO A 90 -4.13 -11.87 10.03
C PRO A 90 -3.47 -10.70 9.30
N ARG A 91 -4.24 -9.67 8.91
CA ARG A 91 -4.13 -8.83 7.68
C ARG A 91 -2.72 -8.41 7.24
N GLY A 92 -1.80 -9.34 6.98
CA GLY A 92 -0.41 -9.01 7.30
C GLY A 92 0.57 -10.16 7.26
N VAL A 93 0.26 -11.27 7.94
CA VAL A 93 1.30 -12.22 8.37
C VAL A 93 2.00 -12.90 7.19
N ARG A 94 1.26 -13.41 6.18
CA ARG A 94 1.93 -14.04 5.02
C ARG A 94 2.73 -13.05 4.18
N LEU A 95 2.22 -11.84 3.96
CA LEU A 95 2.89 -10.84 3.12
C LEU A 95 4.07 -10.17 3.86
N ARG A 96 3.93 -9.96 5.18
CA ARG A 96 5.00 -9.47 6.08
C ARG A 96 6.12 -10.48 6.24
N ASP A 97 5.78 -11.76 6.40
CA ASP A 97 6.75 -12.83 6.66
C ASP A 97 7.19 -13.52 5.34
N ALA A 98 6.70 -13.07 4.19
CA ALA A 98 7.14 -13.55 2.88
C ALA A 98 8.61 -13.14 2.64
N PRO A 99 9.47 -14.05 2.17
CA PRO A 99 10.83 -13.71 1.74
C PRO A 99 10.84 -12.66 0.61
N ASP A 100 9.80 -12.71 -0.24
CA ASP A 100 9.55 -11.73 -1.30
C ASP A 100 8.07 -11.28 -1.23
N PRO A 101 7.81 -10.15 -0.55
CA PRO A 101 6.46 -9.58 -0.45
C PRO A 101 5.90 -9.14 -1.80
N VAL A 102 6.74 -8.72 -2.76
CA VAL A 102 6.25 -8.24 -4.06
C VAL A 102 5.70 -9.42 -4.86
N THR A 103 6.47 -10.51 -4.93
CA THR A 103 6.02 -11.74 -5.62
C THR A 103 4.79 -12.33 -4.93
N ALA A 104 4.78 -12.40 -3.59
CA ALA A 104 3.62 -12.90 -2.85
C ALA A 104 2.35 -12.06 -3.08
N LEU A 105 2.47 -10.73 -3.21
CA LEU A 105 1.34 -9.87 -3.54
C LEU A 105 0.88 -10.08 -5.00
N ARG A 106 1.82 -10.20 -5.94
CA ARG A 106 1.49 -10.49 -7.36
C ARG A 106 0.77 -11.82 -7.55
N GLU A 107 1.08 -12.84 -6.75
CA GLU A 107 0.38 -14.13 -6.79
C GLU A 107 -1.07 -14.06 -6.25
N LEU A 108 -1.37 -13.04 -5.43
CA LEU A 108 -2.69 -12.84 -4.83
C LEU A 108 -3.63 -11.96 -5.69
N LEU A 109 -3.09 -11.16 -6.61
CA LEU A 109 -3.86 -10.27 -7.48
C LEU A 109 -4.21 -10.96 -8.80
#